data_AF-A0A7S0H437-F1
#
_entry.id   AF-A0A7S0H437-F1
#
_cell.length_a   1.000
_cell.length_b   1.000
_cell.length_c   1.000
_cell.angle_alpha   90.00
_cell.angle_beta   90.00
_cell.angle_gamma   90.00
#
_symmetry.space_group_name_H-M   'P 1'
#
loop_
_entity.id
_entity.type
_entity.pdbx_description
1 polymer ?
#
loop_
_entity_poly.entity_id
_entity_poly.type
_entity_poly.pdbx_seq_one_letter_code
_entity_poly.pdbx_strand_id
1 'polypeptide(L)'
;AGSCDIRDTPSGGATITMRFSWLLLSLPALVFLISHEPASRLSSSVSKPSISRRGMRIPAHHRHISRPHANLVLTSLTTTTKNRNLACNCESTVNDKTLTAMTNFANRYNKVAGTTYCSDPSIAAVVIKGLAEHKDTLGAPLCPCRHYDDKKAEAEQGFWNCPCVPMRERKECHCMLFLTEDNDFAGKETNLTPEDVANLISNIR
;
A
#
# COMPACT_ATOMS: atom_id res chain seq x y z
N ALA A 1 -36.99 19.38 41.28
CA ALA A 1 -37.84 18.29 41.79
C ALA A 1 -37.99 17.27 40.67
N GLY A 2 -37.64 15.99 40.80
CA GLY A 2 -37.21 15.23 41.96
C GLY A 2 -36.19 14.15 41.56
N SER A 3 -35.40 13.78 42.57
CA SER A 3 -34.44 12.69 42.58
C SER A 3 -35.15 11.34 42.58
N CYS A 4 -34.58 10.34 41.92
CA CYS A 4 -34.81 8.93 42.23
C CYS A 4 -33.44 8.24 42.33
N ASP A 5 -32.85 8.37 43.51
CA ASP A 5 -31.83 7.48 44.05
C ASP A 5 -32.44 6.11 44.33
N ILE A 6 -31.83 5.03 43.83
CA ILE A 6 -31.93 3.70 44.46
C ILE A 6 -30.52 3.09 44.51
N ARG A 7 -30.16 2.76 45.76
CA ARG A 7 -28.88 2.24 46.25
C ARG A 7 -28.74 0.73 46.09
N ASP A 8 -27.49 0.32 45.91
CA ASP A 8 -26.75 -0.75 46.60
C ASP A 8 -27.42 -2.12 46.87
N THR A 9 -26.89 -3.20 46.30
CA THR A 9 -25.81 -4.02 46.92
C THR A 9 -25.56 -5.32 46.15
N PRO A 10 -24.33 -5.90 46.24
CA PRO A 10 -23.92 -7.12 45.56
C PRO A 10 -24.17 -8.36 46.44
N SER A 11 -24.55 -9.49 45.84
CA SER A 11 -24.64 -10.77 46.55
C SER A 11 -23.99 -11.91 45.75
N GLY A 12 -23.23 -12.74 46.45
CA GLY A 12 -23.03 -14.14 46.06
C GLY A 12 -21.67 -14.51 45.50
N GLY A 13 -20.64 -14.51 46.36
CA GLY A 13 -19.46 -15.34 46.14
C GLY A 13 -19.82 -16.83 46.24
N ALA A 14 -19.51 -17.59 45.20
CA ALA A 14 -19.52 -19.05 45.22
C ALA A 14 -18.09 -19.54 44.97
N THR A 15 -17.37 -19.81 46.06
CA THR A 15 -16.09 -20.52 46.07
C THR A 15 -16.34 -22.01 45.84
N ILE A 16 -16.31 -22.45 44.59
CA ILE A 16 -16.26 -23.88 44.24
C ILE A 16 -14.81 -24.36 44.39
N THR A 17 -14.56 -25.06 45.49
CA THR A 17 -13.33 -25.81 45.72
C THR A 17 -13.43 -27.17 45.04
N MET A 18 -13.05 -27.24 43.77
CA MET A 18 -12.86 -28.53 43.08
C MET A 18 -11.47 -29.08 43.39
N ARG A 19 -11.45 -30.04 44.32
CA ARG A 19 -10.39 -31.05 44.44
C ARG A 19 -10.33 -31.85 43.14
N PHE A 20 -9.26 -31.71 42.36
CA PHE A 20 -8.92 -32.68 41.33
C PHE A 20 -7.48 -33.17 41.52
N SER A 21 -7.44 -34.38 42.07
CA SER A 21 -6.46 -35.45 41.91
C SER A 21 -5.11 -35.10 41.29
N TRP A 22 -4.10 -35.27 42.13
CA TRP A 22 -2.73 -35.57 41.76
C TRP A 22 -2.70 -36.82 40.86
N LEU A 23 -2.32 -36.64 39.60
CA LEU A 23 -1.70 -37.71 38.81
C LEU A 23 -0.40 -37.16 38.26
N LEU A 24 0.66 -37.46 39.00
CA LEU A 24 2.03 -37.50 38.54
C LEU A 24 2.11 -38.42 37.32
N LEU A 25 2.31 -37.86 36.14
CA LEU A 25 2.97 -38.58 35.04
C LEU A 25 4.22 -37.79 34.64
N SER A 26 5.33 -38.25 35.20
CA SER A 26 6.68 -37.98 34.77
C SER A 26 6.83 -38.29 33.28
N LEU A 27 7.13 -37.28 32.46
CA LEU A 27 7.86 -37.51 31.21
C LEU A 27 9.23 -36.81 31.29
N PRO A 28 10.33 -37.55 31.03
CA PRO A 28 11.67 -37.08 31.23
C PRO A 28 12.11 -36.13 30.11
N ALA A 29 12.93 -35.17 30.52
CA ALA A 29 13.77 -34.36 29.68
C ALA A 29 14.59 -35.24 28.71
N LEU A 30 14.36 -35.07 27.41
CA LEU A 30 15.31 -35.46 26.38
C LEU A 30 15.91 -34.19 25.79
N VAL A 31 16.94 -33.74 26.50
CA VAL A 31 18.11 -33.06 25.95
C VAL A 31 18.79 -34.02 24.95
N PHE A 32 19.58 -33.48 24.01
CA PHE A 32 20.32 -34.13 22.89
C PHE A 32 19.51 -34.20 21.58
N LEU A 33 19.88 -33.60 20.45
CA LEU A 33 21.18 -33.14 19.96
C LEU A 33 21.00 -31.93 19.04
N ILE A 34 21.73 -30.88 19.41
CA ILE A 34 22.15 -29.80 18.53
C ILE A 34 23.18 -30.41 17.56
N SER A 35 22.81 -30.64 16.31
CA SER A 35 23.78 -30.78 15.21
C SER A 35 24.04 -29.39 14.63
N HIS A 36 25.08 -28.75 15.16
CA HIS A 36 25.83 -27.74 14.42
C HIS A 36 26.63 -28.46 13.34
N GLU A 37 26.40 -28.10 12.08
CA GLU A 37 27.35 -28.36 11.01
C GLU A 37 27.97 -27.01 10.60
N PRO A 38 29.29 -26.83 10.75
CA PRO A 38 29.97 -25.61 10.35
C PRO A 38 30.45 -25.68 8.90
N ALA A 39 30.23 -24.56 8.20
CA ALA A 39 31.07 -24.00 7.15
C ALA A 39 31.72 -24.94 6.11
N SER A 40 31.17 -24.92 4.89
CA SER A 40 32.00 -24.97 3.69
C SER A 40 31.60 -23.88 2.70
N ARG A 41 32.49 -22.89 2.60
CA ARG A 41 32.63 -21.96 1.48
C ARG A 41 32.63 -22.73 0.17
N LEU A 42 31.75 -22.39 -0.77
CA LEU A 42 32.11 -22.43 -2.18
C LEU A 42 31.84 -21.05 -2.79
N SER A 43 32.92 -20.29 -2.93
CA SER A 43 33.03 -19.19 -3.86
C SER A 43 32.99 -19.75 -5.29
N SER A 44 31.84 -19.68 -5.95
CA SER A 44 31.80 -19.76 -7.42
C SER A 44 31.75 -18.35 -7.97
N SER A 45 32.94 -17.82 -8.22
CA SER A 45 33.20 -16.74 -9.16
C SER A 45 32.68 -17.16 -10.54
N VAL A 46 31.43 -16.85 -10.85
CA VAL A 46 30.95 -16.91 -12.24
C VAL A 46 31.30 -15.59 -12.89
N SER A 47 32.32 -15.69 -13.73
CA SER A 47 32.82 -14.70 -14.67
C SER A 47 31.68 -13.97 -15.40
N LYS A 48 31.72 -12.63 -15.31
CA LYS A 48 30.99 -11.71 -16.18
C LYS A 48 31.26 -12.09 -17.65
N PRO A 49 30.25 -12.32 -18.50
CA PRO A 49 30.46 -12.30 -19.93
C PRO A 49 30.77 -10.86 -20.37
N SER A 50 32.01 -10.67 -20.81
CA SER A 50 32.48 -9.57 -21.63
C SER A 50 31.67 -9.52 -22.93
N ILE A 51 30.58 -8.75 -22.94
CA ILE A 51 29.92 -8.38 -24.20
C ILE A 51 30.68 -7.18 -24.77
N SER A 52 31.52 -7.54 -25.74
CA SER A 52 32.23 -6.68 -26.67
C SER A 52 31.34 -5.54 -27.18
N ARG A 53 31.76 -4.30 -26.89
CA ARG A 53 31.30 -3.10 -27.59
C ARG A 53 31.68 -3.22 -29.07
N ARG A 54 30.78 -3.78 -29.88
CA ARG A 54 30.86 -3.68 -31.34
C ARG A 54 29.98 -2.50 -31.75
N GLY A 55 30.65 -1.42 -32.14
CA GLY A 55 30.03 -0.16 -32.55
C GLY A 55 29.01 -0.37 -33.67
N MET A 56 27.77 0.00 -33.39
CA MET A 56 26.72 0.10 -34.39
C MET A 56 26.91 1.44 -35.11
N ARG A 57 27.48 1.36 -36.32
CA ARG A 57 27.64 2.51 -37.21
C ARG A 57 26.27 2.96 -37.68
N ILE A 58 25.97 4.23 -37.41
CA ILE A 58 24.85 4.98 -37.96
C ILE A 58 25.13 5.17 -39.46
N PRO A 59 24.25 4.70 -40.39
CA PRO A 59 24.36 5.10 -41.78
C PRO A 59 23.71 6.48 -41.95
N ALA A 60 24.56 7.49 -42.17
CA ALA A 60 24.15 8.78 -42.68
C ALA A 60 23.77 8.65 -44.16
N HIS A 61 22.48 8.75 -44.49
CA HIS A 61 22.04 9.03 -45.86
C HIS A 61 21.37 10.40 -45.94
N HIS A 62 22.19 11.32 -46.40
CA HIS A 62 21.86 12.60 -47.00
C HIS A 62 20.89 12.38 -48.18
N ARG A 63 19.72 13.02 -48.19
CA ARG A 63 19.08 13.48 -49.43
C ARG A 63 18.50 14.88 -49.22
N HIS A 64 18.93 15.74 -50.12
CA HIS A 64 18.69 17.17 -50.18
C HIS A 64 17.67 17.42 -51.31
N ILE A 65 16.88 18.49 -51.15
CA ILE A 65 16.12 19.26 -52.17
C ILE A 65 14.90 18.60 -52.82
N SER A 66 13.72 19.13 -52.54
CA SER A 66 13.07 20.12 -53.44
C SER A 66 11.74 20.63 -52.85
N ARG A 67 11.71 21.92 -52.55
CA ARG A 67 10.49 22.72 -52.38
C ARG A 67 9.89 22.99 -53.76
N PRO A 68 8.56 23.08 -53.86
CA PRO A 68 7.98 24.12 -54.70
C PRO A 68 7.10 25.06 -53.86
N HIS A 69 7.32 26.35 -54.08
CA HIS A 69 6.44 27.44 -53.67
C HIS A 69 5.20 27.46 -54.57
N ALA A 70 4.02 27.62 -53.96
CA ALA A 70 2.87 28.25 -54.61
C ALA A 70 2.10 29.06 -53.56
N ASN A 71 1.86 30.32 -53.91
CA ASN A 71 1.21 31.37 -53.13
C ASN A 71 -0.33 31.29 -53.21
N LEU A 72 -0.97 32.10 -52.34
CA LEU A 72 -2.35 32.62 -52.36
C LEU A 72 -3.40 31.63 -51.79
N VAL A 73 -4.33 32.00 -50.90
CA VAL A 73 -5.08 33.25 -50.71
C VAL A 73 -5.46 33.41 -49.23
N LEU A 74 -5.38 34.65 -48.74
CA LEU A 74 -6.01 35.11 -47.50
C LEU A 74 -7.52 35.27 -47.72
N THR A 75 -8.34 34.48 -47.03
CA THR A 75 -9.72 34.84 -46.73
C THR A 75 -10.02 34.55 -45.26
N SER A 76 -10.29 35.65 -44.55
CA SER A 76 -10.82 35.72 -43.20
C SER A 76 -12.15 34.98 -43.11
N LEU A 77 -12.40 34.24 -42.02
CA LEU A 77 -13.67 34.19 -41.26
C LEU A 77 -13.57 33.17 -40.12
N THR A 78 -13.39 33.70 -38.92
CA THR A 78 -14.15 33.39 -37.69
C THR A 78 -14.68 31.96 -37.50
N THR A 79 -14.16 31.25 -36.49
CA THR A 79 -14.94 30.69 -35.37
C THR A 79 -14.03 29.92 -34.40
N THR A 80 -13.83 30.55 -33.24
CA THR A 80 -13.96 29.96 -31.90
C THR A 80 -13.47 28.53 -31.67
N THR A 81 -12.32 28.44 -31.00
CA THR A 81 -12.07 27.59 -29.83
C THR A 81 -12.88 26.29 -29.75
N LYS A 82 -12.27 25.17 -30.15
CA LYS A 82 -12.60 23.88 -29.54
C LYS A 82 -11.36 23.36 -28.82
N ASN A 83 -11.15 23.96 -27.64
CA ASN A 83 -10.39 23.34 -26.57
C ASN A 83 -10.99 21.94 -26.35
N ARG A 84 -10.32 20.91 -26.86
CA ARG A 84 -10.66 19.53 -26.51
C ARG A 84 -10.02 19.27 -25.16
N ASN A 85 -10.60 19.88 -24.13
CA ASN A 85 -10.58 19.34 -22.78
C ASN A 85 -11.31 17.99 -22.85
N LEU A 86 -10.61 16.96 -23.32
CA LEU A 86 -10.91 15.59 -22.94
C LEU A 86 -10.42 15.46 -21.49
N ALA A 87 -11.15 16.09 -20.58
CA ALA A 87 -11.07 15.76 -19.18
C ALA A 87 -11.67 14.35 -19.08
N CYS A 88 -10.81 13.35 -18.92
CA CYS A 88 -11.21 12.05 -18.43
C CYS A 88 -11.80 12.29 -17.03
N ASN A 89 -13.13 12.38 -16.94
CA ASN A 89 -13.78 12.41 -15.65
C ASN A 89 -13.77 10.99 -15.09
N CYS A 90 -12.68 10.65 -14.41
CA CYS A 90 -12.63 9.52 -13.50
C CYS A 90 -13.04 9.99 -12.11
N GLU A 91 -14.26 10.50 -11.96
CA GLU A 91 -14.87 10.58 -10.65
C GLU A 91 -15.27 9.14 -10.26
N SER A 92 -14.27 8.35 -9.85
CA SER A 92 -14.49 7.07 -9.17
C SER A 92 -15.23 7.39 -7.88
N THR A 93 -16.54 7.16 -7.88
CA THR A 93 -17.33 7.12 -6.66
C THR A 93 -16.84 5.93 -5.85
N VAL A 94 -15.79 6.15 -5.06
CA VAL A 94 -15.26 5.13 -4.16
C VAL A 94 -16.40 4.69 -3.27
N ASN A 95 -16.63 3.39 -3.16
CA ASN A 95 -17.70 2.90 -2.31
C ASN A 95 -17.35 3.20 -0.85
N ASP A 96 -18.20 3.96 -0.15
CA ASP A 96 -17.99 4.34 1.25
C ASP A 96 -17.71 3.12 2.14
N LYS A 97 -18.37 1.99 1.85
CA LYS A 97 -18.16 0.73 2.59
C LYS A 97 -16.73 0.20 2.42
N THR A 98 -16.20 0.27 1.20
CA THR A 98 -14.84 -0.19 0.89
C THR A 98 -13.82 0.77 1.49
N LEU A 99 -14.08 2.08 1.44
CA LEU A 99 -13.26 3.10 2.07
C LEU A 99 -13.18 2.86 3.59
N THR A 100 -14.31 2.69 4.28
CA THR A 100 -14.34 2.36 5.71
C THR A 100 -13.57 1.07 6.01
N ALA A 101 -13.74 0.03 5.18
CA ALA A 101 -13.02 -1.23 5.35
C ALA A 101 -11.49 -1.05 5.21
N MET A 102 -11.03 -0.23 4.27
CA MET A 102 -9.60 0.04 4.06
C MET A 102 -9.01 0.94 5.15
N THR A 103 -9.76 1.92 5.65
CA THR A 103 -9.36 2.71 6.82
C THR A 103 -9.17 1.83 8.05
N ASN A 104 -10.14 0.94 8.33
CA ASN A 104 -10.05 -0.01 9.44
C ASN A 104 -8.90 -0.99 9.29
N PHE A 105 -8.64 -1.46 8.06
CA PHE A 105 -7.49 -2.30 7.76
C PHE A 105 -6.17 -1.59 8.07
N ALA A 106 -5.99 -0.35 7.60
CA ALA A 106 -4.77 0.43 7.83
C ALA A 106 -4.54 0.69 9.33
N ASN A 107 -5.59 1.08 10.06
CA ASN A 107 -5.54 1.30 11.50
C ASN A 107 -5.14 0.03 12.27
N ARG A 108 -5.71 -1.11 11.89
CA ARG A 108 -5.36 -2.40 12.50
C ARG A 108 -3.93 -2.80 12.18
N TYR A 109 -3.51 -2.62 10.93
CA TYR A 109 -2.18 -3.03 10.49
C TYR A 109 -1.08 -2.22 11.18
N ASN A 110 -1.28 -0.91 11.39
CA ASN A 110 -0.36 -0.09 12.18
C ASN A 110 -0.11 -0.65 13.57
N LYS A 111 -1.17 -1.08 14.27
CA LYS A 111 -1.07 -1.68 15.60
C LYS A 111 -0.31 -3.01 15.60
N VAL A 112 -0.49 -3.82 14.57
CA VAL A 112 0.16 -5.14 14.47
C VAL A 112 1.62 -5.02 14.02
N ALA A 113 1.90 -4.14 13.07
CA ALA A 113 3.25 -3.93 12.54
C ALA A 113 4.11 -3.04 13.44
N GLY A 114 3.51 -2.29 14.37
CA GLY A 114 4.21 -1.28 15.18
C GLY A 114 4.69 -0.12 14.31
N THR A 115 3.82 0.37 13.42
CA THR A 115 4.08 1.49 12.52
C THR A 115 3.08 2.61 12.75
N THR A 116 3.45 3.81 12.35
CA THR A 116 2.61 5.01 12.41
C THR A 116 2.31 5.53 11.01
N TYR A 117 1.32 6.42 10.91
CA TYR A 117 1.06 7.15 9.67
C TYR A 117 2.12 8.23 9.44
N CYS A 118 2.16 8.77 8.22
CA CYS A 118 2.89 10.00 7.94
C CYS A 118 2.39 11.15 8.83
N SER A 119 3.29 12.09 9.15
CA SER A 119 2.98 13.33 9.86
C SER A 119 1.88 14.14 9.20
N ASP A 120 1.75 14.03 7.87
CA ASP A 120 0.61 14.57 7.12
C ASP A 120 -0.46 13.48 6.90
N PRO A 121 -1.63 13.59 7.55
CA PRO A 121 -2.71 12.60 7.40
C PRO A 121 -3.33 12.61 6.00
N SER A 122 -3.13 13.68 5.21
CA SER A 122 -3.63 13.79 3.83
C SER A 122 -3.01 12.72 2.94
N ILE A 123 -1.73 12.39 3.15
CA ILE A 123 -1.02 11.33 2.42
C ILE A 123 -1.65 9.97 2.72
N ALA A 124 -1.93 9.68 4.00
CA ALA A 124 -2.60 8.45 4.38
C ALA A 124 -4.00 8.35 3.74
N ALA A 125 -4.76 9.44 3.73
CA ALA A 125 -6.10 9.48 3.16
C ALA A 125 -6.11 9.18 1.65
N VAL A 126 -5.22 9.78 0.87
CA VAL A 126 -5.10 9.54 -0.59
C VAL A 126 -4.70 8.09 -0.88
N VAL A 127 -3.76 7.53 -0.11
CA VAL A 127 -3.35 6.13 -0.29
C VAL A 127 -4.49 5.17 0.06
N ILE A 128 -5.21 5.41 1.16
CA ILE A 128 -6.37 4.59 1.55
C ILE A 128 -7.46 4.65 0.47
N LYS A 129 -7.72 5.82 -0.12
CA LYS A 129 -8.64 5.98 -1.26
C LYS A 129 -8.21 5.11 -2.44
N GLY A 130 -6.95 5.20 -2.86
CA GLY A 130 -6.44 4.41 -3.99
C GLY A 130 -6.48 2.89 -3.73
N LEU A 131 -6.22 2.46 -2.49
CA LEU A 131 -6.38 1.06 -2.09
C LEU A 131 -7.84 0.60 -2.17
N ALA A 132 -8.79 1.45 -1.75
CA ALA A 132 -10.21 1.17 -1.86
C ALA A 132 -10.68 1.08 -3.32
N GLU A 133 -10.23 1.99 -4.18
CA GLU A 133 -10.53 1.95 -5.62
C GLU A 133 -10.02 0.69 -6.31
N HIS A 134 -8.78 0.29 -6.03
CA HIS A 134 -8.24 -0.95 -6.56
C HIS A 134 -8.97 -2.17 -6.01
N LYS A 135 -9.40 -2.13 -4.75
CA LYS A 135 -10.22 -3.19 -4.18
C LYS A 135 -11.59 -3.31 -4.86
N ASP A 136 -12.24 -2.20 -5.18
CA ASP A 136 -13.54 -2.20 -5.87
C ASP A 136 -13.41 -2.63 -7.34
N THR A 137 -12.33 -2.25 -8.02
CA THR A 137 -12.15 -2.50 -9.46
C THR A 137 -11.47 -3.83 -9.79
N LEU A 138 -10.50 -4.26 -8.99
CA LEU A 138 -9.70 -5.47 -9.19
C LEU A 138 -10.07 -6.60 -8.22
N GLY A 139 -10.83 -6.31 -7.17
CA GLY A 139 -11.14 -7.25 -6.08
C GLY A 139 -10.06 -7.34 -4.99
N ALA A 140 -8.88 -6.77 -5.23
CA ALA A 140 -7.74 -6.77 -4.31
C ALA A 140 -7.13 -5.36 -4.14
N PRO A 141 -6.66 -5.00 -2.93
CA PRO A 141 -6.11 -3.67 -2.65
C PRO A 141 -4.67 -3.55 -3.19
N LEU A 142 -4.53 -3.40 -4.52
CA LEU A 142 -3.24 -3.24 -5.18
C LEU A 142 -2.60 -1.90 -4.80
N CYS A 143 -1.29 -1.87 -4.56
CA CYS A 143 -0.57 -0.65 -4.17
C CYS A 143 -0.75 0.50 -5.20
N PRO A 144 -1.31 1.66 -4.81
CA PRO A 144 -1.68 2.73 -5.75
C PRO A 144 -0.50 3.61 -6.21
N CYS A 145 0.62 3.60 -5.48
CA CYS A 145 1.79 4.43 -5.79
C CYS A 145 2.76 3.77 -6.79
N ARG A 146 2.31 2.76 -7.53
CA ARG A 146 3.11 2.09 -8.57
C ARG A 146 2.36 2.07 -9.88
N HIS A 147 3.13 2.08 -10.97
CA HIS A 147 2.63 1.81 -12.30
C HIS A 147 2.71 0.30 -12.60
N TYR A 148 1.70 -0.22 -13.28
CA TYR A 148 1.62 -1.62 -13.71
C TYR A 148 1.14 -1.67 -15.15
N ASP A 149 1.74 -2.55 -15.95
CA ASP A 149 1.30 -2.77 -17.34
C ASP A 149 -0.05 -3.50 -17.38
N ASP A 150 -0.20 -4.56 -16.56
CA ASP A 150 -1.47 -5.26 -16.37
C ASP A 150 -1.82 -5.36 -14.87
N LYS A 151 -2.74 -4.49 -14.43
CA LYS A 151 -3.19 -4.44 -13.04
C LYS A 151 -3.92 -5.73 -12.59
N LYS A 152 -4.60 -6.44 -13.49
CA LYS A 152 -5.37 -7.64 -13.12
C LYS A 152 -4.43 -8.81 -12.85
N ALA A 153 -3.47 -9.04 -13.74
CA ALA A 153 -2.46 -10.08 -13.56
C ALA A 153 -1.64 -9.88 -12.27
N GLU A 154 -1.30 -8.64 -11.93
CA GLU A 154 -0.56 -8.33 -10.69
C GLU A 154 -1.42 -8.50 -9.43
N ALA A 155 -2.71 -8.14 -9.50
CA ALA A 155 -3.66 -8.37 -8.40
C ALA A 155 -3.87 -9.87 -8.12
N GLU A 156 -3.86 -10.71 -9.17
CA GLU A 156 -3.93 -12.17 -9.06
C GLU A 156 -2.63 -12.78 -8.51
N GLN A 157 -1.46 -12.28 -8.92
CA GLN A 157 -0.16 -12.71 -8.38
C GLN A 157 -0.01 -12.35 -6.89
N GLY A 158 -0.52 -11.18 -6.49
CA GLY A 158 -0.60 -10.76 -5.10
C GLY A 158 0.70 -10.27 -4.45
N PHE A 159 1.78 -10.09 -5.21
CA PHE A 159 3.04 -9.55 -4.70
C PHE A 159 2.87 -8.11 -4.16
N TRP A 160 2.09 -7.29 -4.89
CA TRP A 160 1.83 -5.89 -4.58
C TRP A 160 0.49 -5.62 -3.92
N ASN A 161 -0.26 -6.67 -3.55
CA ASN A 161 -1.50 -6.53 -2.79
C ASN A 161 -1.15 -6.08 -1.37
N CYS A 162 -1.78 -5.03 -0.88
CA CYS A 162 -1.52 -4.47 0.44
C CYS A 162 -1.98 -5.45 1.54
N PRO A 163 -1.12 -5.83 2.50
CA PRO A 163 0.28 -5.40 2.69
C PRO A 163 1.25 -6.15 1.77
N CYS A 164 2.00 -5.40 0.95
CA CYS A 164 2.90 -5.95 -0.07
C CYS A 164 4.08 -6.72 0.53
N VAL A 165 4.78 -7.50 -0.29
CA VAL A 165 5.93 -8.31 0.16
C VAL A 165 7.01 -7.47 0.88
N PRO A 166 7.47 -6.31 0.35
CA PRO A 166 8.45 -5.48 1.06
C PRO A 166 7.97 -5.00 2.44
N MET A 167 6.68 -4.68 2.57
CA MET A 167 6.11 -4.26 3.85
C MET A 167 6.09 -5.42 4.86
N ARG A 168 5.78 -6.64 4.42
CA ARG A 168 5.72 -7.81 5.31
C ARG A 168 7.09 -8.29 5.76
N GLU A 169 8.08 -8.24 4.88
CA GLU A 169 9.43 -8.74 5.17
C GLU A 169 10.32 -7.72 5.88
N ARG A 170 10.23 -6.44 5.49
CA ARG A 170 11.19 -5.39 5.88
C ARG A 170 10.54 -4.14 6.47
N LYS A 171 9.21 -4.07 6.53
CA LYS A 171 8.43 -2.88 6.93
C LYS A 171 8.71 -1.64 6.06
N GLU A 172 9.04 -1.86 4.79
CA GLU A 172 9.27 -0.78 3.84
C GLU A 172 7.98 -0.47 3.06
N CYS A 173 7.39 0.70 3.30
CA CYS A 173 6.18 1.16 2.63
C CYS A 173 6.48 2.37 1.72
N HIS A 174 6.57 2.14 0.41
CA HIS A 174 6.78 3.24 -0.56
C HIS A 174 5.66 4.30 -0.53
N CYS A 175 4.43 3.90 -0.18
CA CYS A 175 3.29 4.80 -0.10
C CYS A 175 3.32 5.75 1.10
N MET A 176 4.28 5.59 2.02
CA MET A 176 4.32 6.32 3.30
C MET A 176 3.06 6.15 4.18
N LEU A 177 2.34 5.04 3.99
CA LEU A 177 1.17 4.69 4.81
C LEU A 177 1.57 4.06 6.14
N PHE A 178 2.62 3.24 6.11
CA PHE A 178 3.14 2.53 7.28
C PHE A 178 4.61 2.89 7.45
N LEU A 179 4.90 3.78 8.39
CA LEU A 179 6.25 4.26 8.67
C LEU A 179 6.71 3.75 10.04
N THR A 180 7.98 3.42 10.14
CA THR A 180 8.65 3.12 11.40
C THR A 180 9.06 4.41 12.09
N GLU A 181 9.22 4.38 13.42
CA GLU A 181 9.50 5.57 14.24
C GLU A 181 10.84 6.26 13.92
N ASP A 182 11.75 5.58 13.23
CA ASP A 182 13.03 6.10 12.74
C ASP A 182 12.91 6.92 11.45
N ASN A 183 11.75 6.95 10.80
CA ASN A 183 11.54 7.74 9.59
C ASN A 183 11.24 9.21 9.93
N ASP A 184 11.91 10.15 9.26
CA ASP A 184 11.72 11.60 9.48
C ASP A 184 10.27 12.09 9.27
N PHE A 185 9.49 11.37 8.45
CA PHE A 185 8.10 11.70 8.17
C PHE A 185 7.11 10.97 9.08
N ALA A 186 7.56 10.08 9.96
CA ALA A 186 6.68 9.34 10.85
C ALA A 186 5.97 10.29 11.83
N GLY A 187 4.64 10.28 11.77
CA GLY A 187 3.79 10.98 12.72
C GLY A 187 3.60 10.15 14.00
N LYS A 188 2.84 10.72 14.95
CA LYS A 188 2.44 10.03 16.19
C LYS A 188 1.11 9.29 16.06
N GLU A 189 0.34 9.62 15.03
CA GLU A 189 -0.99 9.06 14.83
C GLU A 189 -0.93 7.65 14.23
N THR A 190 -1.73 6.76 14.80
CA THR A 190 -1.90 5.37 14.33
C THR A 190 -3.34 5.05 13.97
N ASN A 191 -4.25 6.02 14.15
CA ASN A 191 -5.67 5.85 13.94
C ASN A 191 -6.25 7.05 13.17
N LEU A 192 -6.94 6.80 12.08
CA LEU A 192 -7.79 7.77 11.39
C LEU A 192 -9.23 7.27 11.37
N THR A 193 -10.21 8.14 11.56
CA THR A 193 -11.61 7.79 11.36
C THR A 193 -11.95 7.79 9.86
N PRO A 194 -12.91 6.98 9.40
CA PRO A 194 -13.33 7.00 7.99
C PRO A 194 -13.89 8.38 7.57
N GLU A 195 -14.50 9.11 8.51
CA GLU A 195 -14.97 10.48 8.31
C GLU A 195 -13.80 11.44 8.06
N ASP A 196 -12.73 11.35 8.86
CA ASP A 196 -11.53 12.16 8.65
C ASP A 196 -10.89 11.89 7.29
N VAL A 197 -10.80 10.62 6.89
CA VAL A 197 -10.28 10.24 5.57
C VAL A 197 -11.12 10.87 4.46
N ALA A 198 -12.45 10.79 4.54
CA ALA A 198 -13.34 11.41 3.55
C ALA A 198 -13.20 12.94 3.50
N ASN A 199 -13.10 13.59 4.67
CA ASN A 199 -12.90 15.03 4.77
C ASN A 199 -11.57 15.46 4.15
N LEU A 200 -10.48 14.76 4.46
CA LEU A 200 -9.15 15.04 3.93
C LEU A 200 -9.12 14.89 2.40
N ILE A 201 -9.72 13.83 1.86
CA ILE A 201 -9.83 13.63 0.40
C ILE A 201 -10.56 14.80 -0.27
N SER A 202 -11.65 15.29 0.34
CA SER A 202 -12.44 16.40 -0.23
C SER A 202 -11.69 17.73 -0.28
N ASN A 203 -10.69 17.91 0.58
CA ASN A 203 -9.92 19.14 0.71
C ASN A 203 -8.69 19.22 -0.21
N ILE A 204 -8.30 18.13 -0.88
CA ILE A 204 -7.09 18.03 -1.71
C ILE A 204 -7.35 18.48 -3.18
N ARG A 205 -8.41 19.27 -3.42
CA ARG A 205 -8.84 19.63 -4.78
C ARG A 205 -8.00 20.69 -5.46
#